data_AF-A0A845XZV3-F1
#
_entry.id   AF-A0A845XZV3-F1
#
_cell.length_a   1.000
_cell.length_b   1.000
_cell.length_c   1.000
_cell.angle_alpha   90.00
_cell.angle_beta   90.00
_cell.angle_gamma   90.00
#
_symmetry.space_group_name_H-M   'P 1'
#
loop_
_entity.id
_entity.type
_entity.pdbx_description
1 polymer ?
#
loop_
_entity_poly.entity_id
_entity_poly.type
_entity_poly.pdbx_seq_one_letter_code
_entity_poly.pdbx_strand_id
1 'polypeptide(L)'
;MTTLVKNQKIYDEFINFIAQGTSPESVTNFKYSEATKEQIDDLVERAKLGDLSPSEKNELEQFLVVEHLIRLTKARAHQYLKSVS
;
A
#
# COMPACT_ATOMS: atom_id res chain seq x y z
N MET A 1 -0.17 10.56 -27.24
CA MET A 1 0.70 9.74 -26.37
C MET A 1 0.89 10.50 -25.06
N THR A 2 -0.08 10.41 -24.16
CA THR A 2 0.01 11.04 -22.84
C THR A 2 0.67 10.05 -21.90
N THR A 3 2.00 10.14 -21.77
CA THR A 3 2.71 9.64 -20.59
C THR A 3 2.24 10.47 -19.40
N LEU A 4 1.07 10.10 -18.85
CA LEU A 4 0.68 10.51 -17.52
C LEU A 4 1.73 9.95 -16.60
N VAL A 5 2.58 10.84 -16.11
CA VAL A 5 3.44 10.61 -14.95
C VAL A 5 2.52 10.15 -13.83
N LYS A 6 2.34 8.83 -13.71
CA LYS A 6 1.55 8.19 -12.66
C LYS A 6 2.42 8.16 -11.39
N ASN A 7 2.78 9.36 -10.93
CA ASN A 7 3.43 9.60 -9.64
C ASN A 7 2.36 9.68 -8.55
N GLN A 8 1.22 9.00 -8.74
CA GLN A 8 0.39 8.61 -7.61
C GLN A 8 1.22 7.63 -6.83
N LYS A 9 1.77 8.12 -5.72
CA LYS A 9 2.58 7.31 -4.83
C LYS A 9 1.80 6.04 -4.50
N ILE A 10 2.48 4.89 -4.42
CA ILE A 10 1.86 3.57 -4.18
C ILE A 10 0.96 3.58 -2.93
N TYR A 11 1.22 4.48 -1.98
CA TYR A 11 0.45 4.69 -0.76
C TYR A 11 -0.77 5.62 -0.89
N ASP A 12 -0.99 6.30 -2.01
CA ASP A 12 -2.08 7.25 -2.23
C ASP A 12 -3.46 6.57 -2.12
N GLU A 13 -3.60 5.34 -2.64
CA GLU A 13 -4.82 4.54 -2.47
C GLU A 13 -5.11 4.24 -0.99
N PHE A 14 -4.07 3.94 -0.21
CA PHE A 14 -4.23 3.66 1.20
C PHE A 14 -4.57 4.93 2.01
N ILE A 15 -3.94 6.06 1.68
CA ILE A 15 -4.27 7.36 2.30
C ILE A 15 -5.71 7.76 1.97
N ASN A 16 -6.12 7.66 0.71
CA ASN A 16 -7.49 7.95 0.30
C ASN A 16 -8.49 7.01 0.96
N PHE A 17 -8.14 5.74 1.15
CA PHE A 17 -8.97 4.79 1.87
C PHE A 17 -9.18 5.23 3.33
N ILE A 18 -8.12 5.66 4.03
CA ILE A 18 -8.24 6.19 5.40
C ILE A 18 -9.07 7.48 5.42
N ALA A 19 -8.79 8.42 4.50
CA ALA A 19 -9.40 9.74 4.46
C ALA A 19 -10.91 9.70 4.18
N GLN A 20 -11.40 8.72 3.44
CA GLN A 20 -12.83 8.52 3.16
C GLN A 20 -13.63 8.02 4.38
N GLY A 21 -12.96 7.70 5.49
CA GLY A 21 -13.56 7.05 6.63
C GLY A 21 -13.56 5.53 6.45
N THR A 22 -13.08 4.82 7.46
CA THR A 22 -12.92 3.35 7.40
C THR A 22 -13.72 2.69 8.52
N SER A 23 -14.23 1.49 8.24
CA SER A 23 -14.78 0.58 9.25
C SER A 23 -13.84 -0.62 9.44
N PRO A 24 -13.86 -1.30 10.59
CA PRO A 24 -13.07 -2.52 10.79
C PRO A 24 -13.30 -3.56 9.68
N GLU A 25 -14.53 -3.70 9.19
CA GLU A 25 -14.87 -4.59 8.07
C GLU A 25 -14.17 -4.18 6.76
N SER A 26 -14.24 -2.90 6.39
CA SER A 26 -13.59 -2.37 5.19
C SER A 26 -12.08 -2.50 5.26
N VAL A 27 -11.48 -2.29 6.44
CA VAL A 27 -10.03 -2.44 6.67
C VAL A 27 -9.59 -3.89 6.43
N THR A 28 -10.33 -4.87 6.96
CA THR A 28 -9.98 -6.29 6.76
C THR A 28 -10.05 -6.70 5.29
N ASN A 29 -10.98 -6.11 4.52
CA ASN A 29 -11.16 -6.37 3.10
C ASN A 29 -10.28 -5.51 2.17
N PHE A 30 -9.57 -4.51 2.72
CA PHE A 30 -8.76 -3.60 1.91
C PHE A 30 -7.74 -4.36 1.06
N LYS A 31 -7.70 -4.06 -0.24
CA LYS A 31 -6.72 -4.56 -1.20
C LYS A 31 -6.41 -3.43 -2.16
N TYR A 32 -5.13 -3.26 -2.48
CA TYR A 32 -4.71 -2.37 -3.56
C TYR A 32 -5.35 -2.75 -4.88
N SER A 33 -5.54 -1.75 -5.75
CA SER A 33 -5.91 -1.97 -7.15
C SER A 33 -4.87 -2.83 -7.87
N GLU A 34 -5.27 -3.48 -8.98
CA GLU A 34 -4.35 -4.28 -9.79
C GLU A 34 -3.19 -3.43 -10.32
N ALA A 35 -3.47 -2.21 -10.77
CA ALA A 35 -2.44 -1.29 -11.24
C ALA A 35 -1.40 -0.96 -10.16
N THR A 36 -1.81 -0.74 -8.91
CA THR A 36 -0.88 -0.50 -7.80
C THR A 36 -0.09 -1.75 -7.44
N LYS A 37 -0.71 -2.94 -7.51
CA LYS A 37 0.02 -4.21 -7.31
C LYS A 37 1.09 -4.42 -8.37
N GLU A 38 0.81 -4.14 -9.63
CA GLU A 38 1.79 -4.24 -10.72
C GLU A 38 2.97 -3.28 -10.48
N GLN A 39 2.70 -2.04 -10.05
CA GLN A 39 3.76 -1.08 -9.72
C GLN A 39 4.60 -1.52 -8.51
N ILE A 40 3.98 -2.12 -7.50
CA ILE A 40 4.68 -2.69 -6.34
C ILE A 40 5.58 -3.83 -6.79
N ASP A 41 5.06 -4.75 -7.59
CA ASP A 41 5.79 -5.94 -8.03
C ASP A 41 7.01 -5.53 -8.85
N ASP A 42 6.84 -4.62 -9.82
CA ASP A 42 7.92 -4.05 -10.62
C ASP A 42 8.97 -3.33 -9.75
N LEU A 43 8.56 -2.55 -8.74
CA LEU A 43 9.49 -1.90 -7.81
C LEU A 43 10.29 -2.94 -6.98
N VAL A 44 9.63 -4.01 -6.53
CA VAL A 44 10.25 -5.10 -5.78
C VAL A 44 11.18 -5.94 -6.66
N GLU A 45 10.82 -6.18 -7.92
CA GLU A 45 11.68 -6.87 -8.89
C GLU A 45 12.95 -6.06 -9.16
N ARG A 46 12.82 -4.76 -9.44
CA ARG A 46 13.96 -3.86 -9.60
C ARG A 46 14.83 -3.79 -8.34
N ALA A 47 14.21 -3.84 -7.16
CA ALA A 47 14.93 -3.92 -5.89
C ALA A 47 15.80 -5.18 -5.76
N LYS A 48 15.27 -6.33 -6.18
CA LYS A 48 16.01 -7.60 -6.15
C LYS A 48 17.18 -7.61 -7.13
N LEU A 49 17.03 -6.95 -8.27
CA LEU A 49 18.09 -6.82 -9.28
C LEU A 49 19.22 -5.87 -8.85
N GLY A 50 19.03 -5.11 -7.76
CA GLY A 50 20.01 -4.13 -7.28
C GLY A 50 20.10 -2.87 -8.14
N ASP A 51 19.17 -2.70 -9.09
CA ASP A 51 19.13 -1.59 -10.06
C ASP A 51 18.19 -0.47 -9.57
N LEU A 52 18.31 -0.10 -8.29
CA LEU A 52 17.51 0.99 -7.71
C LEU A 52 18.33 2.26 -7.61
N SER A 53 17.80 3.33 -8.19
CA SER A 53 18.25 4.68 -7.90
C SER A 53 18.00 5.02 -6.41
N PRO A 54 18.76 5.96 -5.82
CA PRO A 54 18.53 6.40 -4.44
C PRO A 54 17.07 6.82 -4.16
N SER A 55 16.42 7.46 -5.14
CA SER A 55 15.02 7.87 -5.06
C SER A 55 14.05 6.69 -4.99
N GLU A 56 14.32 5.63 -5.75
CA GLU A 56 13.49 4.42 -5.83
C GLU A 56 13.67 3.57 -4.58
N LYS A 57 14.90 3.51 -4.05
CA LYS A 57 15.17 2.91 -2.74
C LYS A 57 14.39 3.59 -1.62
N ASN A 58 14.40 4.93 -1.58
CA ASN A 58 13.60 5.67 -0.60
C ASN A 58 12.11 5.39 -0.77
N GLU A 59 11.61 5.31 -2.01
CA GLU A 59 10.21 4.95 -2.28
C GLU A 59 9.86 3.53 -1.80
N LEU A 60 10.75 2.56 -2.02
CA LEU A 60 10.59 1.20 -1.50
C LEU A 60 10.57 1.17 0.03
N GLU A 61 11.46 1.94 0.69
CA GLU A 61 11.47 2.04 2.15
C GLU A 61 10.15 2.63 2.68
N GLN A 62 9.62 3.69 2.05
CA GLN A 62 8.31 4.23 2.40
C GLN A 62 7.19 3.21 2.18
N PHE A 63 7.23 2.49 1.06
CA PHE A 63 6.26 1.45 0.75
C PHE A 63 6.24 0.33 1.80
N LEU A 64 7.41 -0.17 2.21
CA LEU A 64 7.54 -1.20 3.24
C LEU A 64 6.95 -0.77 4.57
N VAL A 65 7.12 0.51 4.96
CA VAL A 65 6.51 1.08 6.15
C VAL A 65 4.98 1.08 6.02
N VAL A 66 4.44 1.52 4.88
CA VAL A 66 2.98 1.55 4.66
C VAL A 66 2.36 0.15 4.64
N GLU A 67 2.99 -0.81 3.98
CA GLU A 67 2.59 -2.23 4.00
C GLU A 67 2.58 -2.82 5.41
N HIS A 68 3.56 -2.45 6.22
CA HIS A 68 3.60 -2.85 7.62
C HIS A 68 2.41 -2.26 8.40
N LEU A 69 2.11 -0.97 8.21
CA LEU A 69 0.96 -0.31 8.82
C LEU A 69 -0.37 -0.93 8.37
N ILE A 70 -0.52 -1.31 7.11
CA ILE A 70 -1.73 -2.00 6.61
C ILE A 70 -1.93 -3.32 7.34
N ARG A 71 -0.87 -4.13 7.46
CA ARG A 71 -0.94 -5.42 8.18
C ARG A 71 -1.33 -5.24 9.64
N LEU A 72 -0.75 -4.25 10.32
CA LEU A 72 -1.10 -3.94 11.71
C LEU A 72 -2.55 -3.45 11.85
N THR A 73 -2.99 -2.55 10.96
CA THR A 73 -4.36 -2.03 10.96
C THR A 73 -5.37 -3.16 10.73
N LYS A 74 -5.08 -4.08 9.79
CA LYS A 74 -5.90 -5.29 9.57
C LYS A 74 -5.95 -6.21 10.80
N ALA A 75 -4.81 -6.46 11.43
CA ALA A 75 -4.75 -7.28 12.64
C ALA A 75 -5.62 -6.68 13.76
N ARG A 76 -5.56 -5.36 13.94
CA ARG A 76 -6.37 -4.64 14.93
C ARG A 76 -7.86 -4.59 14.55
N ALA A 77 -8.18 -4.42 13.27
CA ALA A 77 -9.55 -4.49 12.78
C ALA A 77 -10.19 -5.87 13.05
N HIS A 78 -9.45 -6.96 12.84
CA HIS A 78 -9.91 -8.30 13.23
C HIS A 78 -10.16 -8.43 14.74
N GLN A 79 -9.38 -7.78 15.59
CA GLN A 79 -9.64 -7.76 17.04
C GLN A 79 -10.94 -7.03 17.37
N TYR A 80 -11.20 -5.88 16.74
CA TYR A 80 -12.45 -5.15 16.93
C TYR A 80 -13.67 -5.96 16.47
N LEU A 81 -13.57 -6.65 15.32
CA LEU A 81 -14.66 -7.52 14.83
C LEU A 81 -14.94 -8.69 15.78
N LYS A 82 -13.89 -9.30 16.35
CA LYS A 82 -14.03 -10.38 17.34
C LYS A 82 -14.58 -9.89 18.69
N SER A 83 -14.31 -8.65 19.06
CA SER A 83 -14.79 -8.06 20.31
C SER A 83 -16.24 -7.57 20.25
N VAL A 84 -16.84 -7.51 19.04
CA VAL A 84 -18.24 -7.11 18.80
C VAL A 84 -19.15 -8.34 18.60
N SER A 85 -18.63 -9.56 18.78
CA SER A 85 -19.41 -10.82 18.82
C SER A 85 -19.75 -11.26 20.23
#